data_AF-A0A3T0T504-F1
#
_entry.id   AF-A0A3T0T504-F1
#
_cell.length_a   1.000
_cell.length_b   1.000
_cell.length_c   1.000
_cell.angle_alpha   90.00
_cell.angle_beta   90.00
_cell.angle_gamma   90.00
#
_symmetry.space_group_name_H-M   'P 1'
#
loop_
_entity.id
_entity.type
_entity.pdbx_description
1 polymer ?
#
loop_
_entity_poly.entity_id
_entity_poly.type
_entity_poly.pdbx_seq_one_letter_code
_entity_poly.pdbx_strand_id
1 'polypeptide(L)'
;MRYLLDTNVLIEAKNRYYAFDLAPGFWEWLERDAAAGVIGSVEQVQEEIVAVEDELAVWARDHRELFSRVDARTAGALADLALWASAGRFTRAAVDEFLNVADCFLVAHAAAHGHTVVTHEGFQADARRRILIPNACRALDVPYCDTFTLLRARDVRLGLAA
;
A
#
# COMPACT_ATOMS: atom_id res chain seq x y z
N MET A 1 7.59 -2.13 13.25
CA MET A 1 6.86 -1.15 12.43
C MET A 1 7.33 -1.28 11.00
N ARG A 2 6.41 -1.40 10.04
CA ARG A 2 6.71 -1.52 8.60
C ARG A 2 6.06 -0.38 7.81
N TYR A 3 6.52 -0.19 6.59
CA TYR A 3 5.86 0.62 5.57
C TYR A 3 5.14 -0.32 4.59
N LEU A 4 3.82 -0.22 4.52
CA LEU A 4 3.00 -1.05 3.63
C LEU A 4 2.68 -0.29 2.36
N LEU A 5 3.13 -0.80 1.22
CA LEU A 5 2.96 -0.16 -0.08
C LEU A 5 1.63 -0.52 -0.71
N ASP A 6 0.89 0.50 -1.14
CA ASP A 6 -0.25 0.38 -2.07
C ASP A 6 0.22 -0.07 -3.46
N THR A 7 -0.62 -0.84 -4.17
CA THR A 7 -0.46 -1.22 -5.58
C THR A 7 -0.04 -0.02 -6.45
N ASN A 8 -0.71 1.13 -6.29
CA ASN A 8 -0.43 2.32 -7.10
C ASN A 8 0.98 2.88 -6.87
N VAL A 9 1.57 2.69 -5.69
CA VAL A 9 2.94 3.13 -5.40
C VAL A 9 3.94 2.35 -6.26
N LEU A 10 3.76 1.03 -6.38
CA LEU A 10 4.63 0.16 -7.18
C LEU A 10 4.42 0.38 -8.68
N ILE A 11 3.17 0.55 -9.11
CA ILE A 11 2.83 0.84 -10.51
C ILE A 11 3.41 2.20 -10.94
N GLU A 12 3.22 3.25 -10.14
CA GLU A 12 3.73 4.60 -10.46
C GLU A 12 5.26 4.67 -10.39
N ALA A 13 5.90 3.92 -9.48
CA ALA A 13 7.34 3.78 -9.45
C ALA A 13 7.86 3.25 -10.79
N LYS A 14 7.34 2.09 -11.24
CA LYS A 14 7.71 1.44 -12.50
C LYS A 14 7.44 2.31 -13.72
N ASN A 15 6.26 2.94 -13.79
CA ASN A 15 5.83 3.69 -14.98
C ASN A 15 6.42 5.10 -15.07
N ARG A 16 7.01 5.64 -14.00
CA ARG A 16 7.52 7.02 -13.98
C ARG A 16 8.98 7.11 -13.54
N TYR A 17 9.22 7.52 -12.30
CA TYR A 17 10.53 7.98 -11.83
C TYR A 17 11.50 6.84 -11.55
N TYR A 18 10.99 5.63 -11.38
CA TYR A 18 11.75 4.46 -10.96
C TYR A 18 11.53 3.27 -11.89
N ALA A 19 11.50 3.49 -13.20
CA ALA A 19 11.46 2.39 -14.17
C ALA A 19 12.62 1.40 -13.94
N PHE A 20 12.38 0.10 -14.14
CA PHE A 20 13.34 -0.96 -13.82
C PHE A 20 14.69 -0.77 -14.51
N ASP A 21 14.67 -0.35 -15.78
CA ASP A 21 15.85 -0.13 -16.61
C ASP A 21 16.60 1.17 -16.25
N LEU A 22 15.88 2.21 -15.82
CA LEU A 22 16.45 3.52 -15.51
C LEU A 22 16.92 3.67 -14.05
N ALA A 23 16.25 3.00 -13.12
CA ALA A 23 16.48 3.15 -11.68
C ALA A 23 16.57 1.81 -10.94
N PRO A 24 17.45 0.88 -11.35
CA PRO A 24 17.58 -0.43 -10.70
C PRO A 24 17.90 -0.32 -9.21
N GLY A 25 18.67 0.70 -8.81
CA GLY A 25 19.00 0.95 -7.39
C GLY A 25 17.79 1.24 -6.50
N PHE A 26 16.66 1.73 -7.04
CA PHE A 26 15.42 1.87 -6.28
C PHE A 26 14.83 0.49 -5.95
N TRP A 27 14.78 -0.41 -6.93
CA TRP A 27 14.24 -1.76 -6.76
C TRP A 27 15.14 -2.62 -5.87
N GLU A 28 16.46 -2.55 -6.05
CA GLU A 28 17.42 -3.22 -5.15
C GLU A 28 17.31 -2.73 -3.70
N TRP A 29 17.06 -1.43 -3.48
CA TRP A 29 16.79 -0.90 -2.15
C TRP A 29 15.47 -1.45 -1.61
N LEU A 30 14.43 -1.50 -2.43
CA LEU A 30 13.12 -1.99 -2.05
C LEU A 30 13.18 -3.44 -1.58
N GLU A 31 13.86 -4.30 -2.33
CA GLU A 31 14.10 -5.71 -2.01
C GLU A 31 14.88 -5.86 -0.70
N ARG A 32 15.93 -5.05 -0.51
CA ARG A 32 16.73 -5.05 0.72
C ARG A 32 15.91 -4.67 1.95
N ASP A 33 15.14 -3.58 1.88
CA ASP A 33 14.32 -3.12 2.99
C ASP A 33 13.11 -4.05 3.22
N ALA A 34 12.61 -4.72 2.19
CA ALA A 34 11.61 -5.78 2.33
C ALA A 34 12.17 -7.01 3.05
N ALA A 35 13.36 -7.49 2.66
CA ALA A 35 14.05 -8.60 3.33
C ALA A 35 14.39 -8.28 4.80
N ALA A 36 14.70 -7.02 5.10
CA ALA A 36 14.89 -6.54 6.48
C ALA A 36 13.57 -6.39 7.26
N GLY A 37 12.43 -6.63 6.63
CA GLY A 37 11.10 -6.50 7.22
C GLY A 37 10.73 -5.06 7.56
N VAL A 38 11.29 -4.08 6.85
CA VAL A 38 11.00 -2.64 6.98
C VAL A 38 9.90 -2.23 6.01
N ILE A 39 9.93 -2.76 4.79
CA ILE A 39 8.89 -2.56 3.78
C ILE A 39 8.10 -3.85 3.61
N GLY A 40 6.83 -3.72 3.27
CA GLY A 40 5.99 -4.85 2.90
C GLY A 40 4.76 -4.38 2.13
N SER A 41 3.87 -5.32 1.88
CA SER A 41 2.51 -5.05 1.44
C SER A 41 1.61 -6.23 1.84
N VAL A 42 0.39 -6.29 1.36
CA VAL A 42 -0.57 -7.37 1.60
C VAL A 42 -0.75 -8.22 0.34
N GLU A 43 -1.17 -9.47 0.51
CA GLU A 43 -1.36 -10.40 -0.62
C GLU A 43 -2.32 -9.88 -1.70
N GLN A 44 -3.34 -9.09 -1.32
CA GLN A 44 -4.28 -8.48 -2.27
C GLN A 44 -3.60 -7.51 -3.22
N VAL A 45 -2.59 -6.75 -2.75
CA VAL A 45 -1.77 -5.88 -3.61
C VAL A 45 -0.97 -6.72 -4.60
N GLN A 46 -0.46 -7.88 -4.17
CA GLN A 46 0.22 -8.80 -5.06
C GLN A 46 -0.72 -9.30 -6.17
N GLU A 47 -1.93 -9.70 -5.80
CA GLU A 47 -2.94 -10.22 -6.73
C GLU A 47 -3.31 -9.17 -7.79
N GLU A 48 -3.50 -7.91 -7.39
CA GLU A 48 -3.76 -6.80 -8.31
C GLU A 48 -2.60 -6.57 -9.29
N ILE A 49 -1.36 -6.56 -8.78
CA ILE A 49 -0.16 -6.38 -9.62
C ILE A 49 -0.01 -7.55 -10.61
N VAL A 50 -0.18 -8.78 -10.12
CA VAL A 50 0.01 -9.99 -10.91
C VAL A 50 -1.02 -10.11 -12.05
N ALA A 51 -2.22 -9.56 -11.86
CA ALA A 51 -3.28 -9.55 -12.86
C ALA A 51 -2.99 -8.69 -14.11
N VAL A 52 -2.01 -7.77 -14.04
CA VAL A 52 -1.62 -6.92 -15.18
C VAL A 52 -0.69 -7.65 -16.16
N GLU A 53 -0.04 -8.74 -15.72
CA GLU A 53 0.83 -9.60 -16.54
C GLU A 53 2.02 -8.89 -17.23
N ASP A 54 2.62 -7.91 -16.56
CA ASP A 54 3.80 -7.17 -17.04
C ASP A 54 5.09 -7.49 -16.26
N GLU A 55 6.15 -6.69 -16.47
CA GLU A 55 7.43 -6.84 -15.77
C GLU A 55 7.30 -6.68 -14.24
N LEU A 56 6.36 -5.86 -13.75
CA LEU A 56 6.10 -5.73 -12.32
C LEU A 56 5.36 -6.95 -11.78
N ALA A 57 4.51 -7.59 -12.59
CA ALA A 57 3.92 -8.88 -12.25
C ALA A 57 4.98 -9.99 -12.13
N VAL A 58 6.05 -9.97 -12.94
CA VAL A 58 7.19 -10.90 -12.78
C VAL A 58 7.91 -10.60 -11.46
N TRP A 59 8.30 -9.34 -11.23
CA TRP A 59 8.96 -8.94 -10.01
C TRP A 59 8.15 -9.29 -8.75
N ALA A 60 6.85 -9.05 -8.75
CA ALA A 60 5.99 -9.35 -7.60
C ALA A 60 5.84 -10.85 -7.34
N ARG A 61 5.91 -11.72 -8.37
CA ARG A 61 5.91 -13.18 -8.19
C ARG A 61 7.21 -13.67 -7.55
N ASP A 62 8.33 -13.08 -7.93
CA ASP A 62 9.66 -13.46 -7.42
C ASP A 62 9.90 -12.99 -5.98
N HIS A 63 9.15 -11.97 -5.51
CA HIS A 63 9.27 -11.38 -4.16
C HIS A 63 8.04 -11.63 -3.28
N ARG A 64 7.56 -12.88 -3.22
CA ARG A 64 6.32 -13.24 -2.50
C ARG A 64 6.37 -12.87 -1.00
N GLU A 65 7.54 -12.94 -0.39
CA GLU A 65 7.78 -12.65 1.02
C GLU A 65 7.50 -11.18 1.41
N LEU A 66 7.47 -10.27 0.43
CA LEU A 66 7.06 -8.87 0.64
C LEU A 66 5.58 -8.76 1.02
N PHE A 67 4.75 -9.70 0.55
CA PHE A 67 3.30 -9.64 0.64
C PHE A 67 2.77 -10.52 1.78
N SER A 68 2.29 -9.87 2.83
CA SER A 68 1.77 -10.50 4.03
C SER A 68 0.35 -11.03 3.81
N ARG A 69 0.10 -12.25 4.29
CA ARG A 69 -1.25 -12.84 4.26
C ARG A 69 -2.14 -12.21 5.32
N VAL A 70 -3.44 -12.24 5.08
CA VAL A 70 -4.43 -11.83 6.08
C VAL A 70 -4.41 -12.80 7.27
N ASP A 71 -4.18 -12.25 8.45
CA ASP A 71 -4.24 -12.99 9.71
C ASP A 71 -5.47 -12.62 10.54
N ALA A 72 -5.67 -13.30 11.67
CA ALA A 72 -6.85 -13.08 12.52
C ALA A 72 -6.93 -11.64 13.08
N ARG A 73 -5.78 -10.98 13.31
CA ARG A 73 -5.74 -9.59 13.77
C ARG A 73 -6.19 -8.63 12.67
N THR A 74 -5.71 -8.86 11.46
CA THR A 74 -6.13 -8.13 10.25
C THR A 74 -7.64 -8.29 10.01
N ALA A 75 -8.16 -9.51 10.15
CA ALA A 75 -9.61 -9.76 10.03
C ALA A 75 -10.45 -8.99 11.06
N GLY A 76 -9.96 -8.82 12.29
CA GLY A 76 -10.59 -7.97 13.29
C GLY A 76 -10.63 -6.50 12.86
N ALA A 77 -9.49 -5.95 12.44
CA ALA A 77 -9.40 -4.57 11.96
C ALA A 77 -10.23 -4.31 10.69
N LEU A 78 -10.37 -5.31 9.82
CA LEU A 78 -11.27 -5.24 8.65
C LEU A 78 -12.73 -5.07 9.07
N ALA A 79 -13.18 -5.76 10.12
CA ALA A 79 -14.53 -5.62 10.63
C ALA A 79 -14.80 -4.21 11.17
N ASP A 80 -13.83 -3.64 11.91
CA ASP A 80 -13.92 -2.26 12.42
C ASP A 80 -13.96 -1.25 11.27
N LEU A 81 -13.13 -1.47 10.24
CA LEU A 81 -13.10 -0.62 9.05
C LEU A 81 -14.42 -0.69 8.27
N ALA A 82 -14.98 -1.89 8.11
CA ALA A 82 -16.26 -2.09 7.43
C ALA A 82 -17.42 -1.43 8.19
N LEU A 83 -17.41 -1.51 9.53
CA LEU A 83 -18.39 -0.84 10.38
C LEU A 83 -18.29 0.68 10.21
N TRP A 84 -17.08 1.23 10.25
CA TRP A 84 -16.85 2.67 10.02
C TRP A 84 -17.33 3.11 8.63
N ALA A 85 -16.94 2.40 7.58
CA ALA A 85 -17.34 2.69 6.21
C ALA A 85 -18.86 2.68 6.04
N SER A 86 -19.53 1.68 6.63
CA SER A 86 -20.99 1.53 6.56
C SER A 86 -21.75 2.59 7.38
N ALA A 87 -21.19 3.04 8.50
CA ALA A 87 -21.77 4.10 9.33
C ALA A 87 -21.47 5.52 8.80
N GLY A 88 -20.53 5.63 7.85
CA GLY A 88 -20.08 6.89 7.27
C GLY A 88 -21.10 7.52 6.32
N ARG A 89 -20.73 8.67 5.75
CA ARG A 89 -21.54 9.40 4.75
C ARG A 89 -21.23 8.98 3.31
N PHE A 90 -20.65 7.79 3.14
CA PHE A 90 -20.31 7.24 1.84
C PHE A 90 -21.54 6.68 1.13
N THR A 91 -21.53 6.67 -0.20
CA THR A 91 -22.56 5.96 -0.95
C THR A 91 -22.39 4.46 -0.75
N ARG A 92 -23.48 3.70 -0.83
CA ARG A 92 -23.42 2.23 -0.74
C ARG A 92 -22.43 1.63 -1.75
N ALA A 93 -22.43 2.15 -2.99
CA ALA A 93 -21.48 1.73 -4.02
C ALA A 93 -20.02 1.96 -3.61
N ALA A 94 -19.70 3.08 -2.95
CA ALA A 94 -18.35 3.37 -2.49
C ALA A 94 -17.90 2.43 -1.36
N VAL A 95 -18.83 2.05 -0.46
CA VAL A 95 -18.57 1.07 0.59
C VAL A 95 -18.35 -0.31 -0.01
N ASP A 96 -19.25 -0.74 -0.91
CA ASP A 96 -19.15 -2.04 -1.57
C ASP A 96 -17.85 -2.15 -2.38
N GLU A 97 -17.46 -1.12 -3.12
CA GLU A 97 -16.19 -1.08 -3.86
C GLU A 97 -14.99 -1.18 -2.92
N PHE A 98 -14.93 -0.34 -1.90
CA PHE A 98 -13.80 -0.27 -0.98
C PHE A 98 -13.55 -1.60 -0.24
N LEU A 99 -14.62 -2.31 0.16
CA LEU A 99 -14.52 -3.58 0.87
C LEU A 99 -14.13 -4.77 -0.04
N ASN A 100 -14.02 -4.56 -1.35
CA ASN A 100 -13.64 -5.60 -2.32
C ASN A 100 -12.26 -5.37 -2.95
N VAL A 101 -11.57 -4.26 -2.65
CA VAL A 101 -10.25 -3.93 -3.22
C VAL A 101 -9.13 -4.05 -2.19
N ALA A 102 -7.87 -4.13 -2.65
CA ALA A 102 -6.72 -4.31 -1.77
C ALA A 102 -6.58 -3.23 -0.69
N ASP A 103 -7.05 -2.01 -0.95
CA ASP A 103 -6.96 -0.85 -0.05
C ASP A 103 -7.48 -1.14 1.37
N CYS A 104 -8.62 -1.82 1.49
CA CYS A 104 -9.19 -2.11 2.80
C CYS A 104 -8.33 -3.10 3.60
N PHE A 105 -7.76 -4.11 2.93
CA PHE A 105 -6.85 -5.08 3.53
C PHE A 105 -5.53 -4.42 3.94
N LEU A 106 -5.00 -3.52 3.11
CA LEU A 106 -3.78 -2.77 3.38
C LEU A 106 -3.91 -1.93 4.66
N VAL A 107 -4.99 -1.15 4.78
CA VAL A 107 -5.26 -0.30 5.95
C VAL A 107 -5.52 -1.13 7.19
N ALA A 108 -6.33 -2.19 7.08
CA ALA A 108 -6.62 -3.07 8.21
C ALA A 108 -5.37 -3.79 8.72
N HIS A 109 -4.49 -4.26 7.82
CA HIS A 109 -3.24 -4.89 8.21
C HIS A 109 -2.32 -3.88 8.92
N ALA A 110 -2.28 -2.63 8.44
CA ALA A 110 -1.51 -1.58 9.09
C ALA A 110 -2.04 -1.26 10.51
N ALA A 111 -3.36 -1.17 10.67
CA ALA A 111 -3.99 -0.96 11.98
C ALA A 111 -3.69 -2.11 12.95
N ALA A 112 -3.83 -3.35 12.49
CA ALA A 112 -3.63 -4.54 13.32
C ALA A 112 -2.19 -4.72 13.82
N HIS A 113 -1.20 -4.27 13.05
CA HIS A 113 0.22 -4.54 13.29
C HIS A 113 1.06 -3.28 13.58
N GLY A 114 0.44 -2.11 13.67
CA GLY A 114 1.12 -0.83 13.93
C GLY A 114 2.11 -0.51 12.81
N HIS A 115 1.64 -0.49 11.57
CA HIS A 115 2.44 -0.14 10.39
C HIS A 115 1.98 1.20 9.81
N THR A 116 2.80 1.76 8.92
CA THR A 116 2.49 2.98 8.17
C THR A 116 2.09 2.60 6.75
N VAL A 117 0.98 3.16 6.23
CA VAL A 117 0.57 2.95 4.84
C VAL A 117 1.28 3.95 3.93
N VAL A 118 1.79 3.49 2.79
CA VAL A 118 2.40 4.32 1.76
C VAL A 118 1.47 4.37 0.57
N THR A 119 0.97 5.56 0.25
CA THR A 119 0.04 5.79 -0.85
C THR A 119 0.29 7.14 -1.50
N HIS A 120 -0.13 7.30 -2.75
CA HIS A 120 -0.14 8.58 -3.46
C HIS A 120 -1.47 9.34 -3.34
N GLU A 121 -2.47 8.75 -2.68
CA GLU A 121 -3.74 9.41 -2.44
C GLU A 121 -3.64 10.54 -1.39
N GLY A 122 -4.50 11.55 -1.53
CA GLY A 122 -4.64 12.64 -0.58
C GLY A 122 -5.91 12.52 0.27
N PHE A 123 -5.84 12.95 1.53
CA PHE A 123 -7.03 13.01 2.39
C PHE A 123 -8.09 13.98 1.85
N GLN A 124 -9.35 13.55 1.87
CA GLN A 124 -10.49 14.38 1.45
C GLN A 124 -11.67 14.22 2.42
N ALA A 125 -11.94 15.24 3.23
CA ALA A 125 -13.01 15.20 4.24
C ALA A 125 -14.41 15.00 3.65
N ASP A 126 -14.67 15.55 2.46
CA ASP A 126 -15.99 15.54 1.81
C ASP A 126 -16.15 14.41 0.76
N ALA A 127 -15.21 13.47 0.70
CA ALA A 127 -15.33 12.32 -0.20
C ALA A 127 -16.53 11.47 0.19
N ARG A 128 -17.48 11.29 -0.75
CA ARG A 128 -18.68 10.46 -0.55
C ARG A 128 -18.80 9.32 -1.55
N ARG A 129 -18.24 9.47 -2.75
CA ARG A 129 -18.39 8.52 -3.87
C ARG A 129 -17.26 7.50 -3.96
N ARG A 130 -16.20 7.68 -3.17
CA ARG A 130 -15.05 6.78 -3.06
C ARG A 130 -14.50 6.93 -1.64
N ILE A 131 -14.06 5.83 -1.05
CA ILE A 131 -13.30 5.83 0.19
C ILE A 131 -11.83 5.86 -0.20
N LEU A 132 -11.12 6.89 0.22
CA LEU A 132 -9.68 7.04 -0.05
C LEU A 132 -8.88 6.39 1.09
N ILE A 133 -7.71 5.85 0.78
CA ILE A 133 -6.79 5.22 1.74
C ILE A 133 -6.52 6.17 2.92
N PRO A 134 -6.13 7.45 2.74
CA PRO A 134 -5.95 8.38 3.85
C PRO A 134 -7.18 8.57 4.74
N ASN A 135 -8.39 8.50 4.18
CA ASN A 135 -9.62 8.62 4.97
C ASN A 135 -9.80 7.41 5.88
N ALA A 136 -9.59 6.21 5.32
CA ALA A 136 -9.61 4.94 6.06
C ALA A 136 -8.50 4.90 7.12
N CYS A 137 -7.29 5.33 6.79
CA CYS A 137 -6.18 5.41 7.73
C CYS A 137 -6.52 6.29 8.93
N ARG A 138 -7.08 7.49 8.71
CA ARG A 138 -7.48 8.38 9.82
C ARG A 138 -8.60 7.80 10.68
N ALA A 139 -9.47 6.97 10.13
CA ALA A 139 -10.54 6.34 10.89
C ALA A 139 -10.03 5.32 11.91
N LEU A 140 -8.94 4.63 11.59
CA LEU A 140 -8.31 3.62 12.44
C LEU A 140 -7.01 4.08 13.10
N ASP A 141 -6.72 5.38 13.08
CA ASP A 141 -5.49 5.98 13.63
C ASP A 141 -4.20 5.37 13.05
N VAL A 142 -4.24 5.01 11.76
CA VAL A 142 -3.10 4.47 11.03
C VAL A 142 -2.27 5.61 10.44
N PRO A 143 -0.95 5.68 10.71
CA PRO A 143 -0.09 6.64 10.04
C PRO A 143 0.00 6.31 8.54
N TYR A 144 0.06 7.35 7.71
CA TYR A 144 0.27 7.18 6.27
C TYR A 144 1.19 8.28 5.71
N CYS A 145 1.89 7.97 4.63
CA CYS A 145 2.78 8.91 3.95
C CYS A 145 2.88 8.64 2.45
N ASP A 146 3.50 9.55 1.70
CA ASP A 146 3.86 9.31 0.30
C ASP A 146 5.23 8.62 0.17
N THR A 147 5.54 8.16 -1.05
CA THR A 147 6.79 7.48 -1.39
C THR A 147 8.03 8.34 -1.12
N PHE A 148 7.97 9.66 -1.34
CA PHE A 148 9.12 10.53 -1.08
C PHE A 148 9.37 10.75 0.41
N THR A 149 8.31 10.76 1.22
CA THR A 149 8.39 10.79 2.67
C THR A 149 8.99 9.51 3.21
N LEU A 150 8.58 8.35 2.67
CA LEU A 150 9.24 7.06 2.93
C LEU A 150 10.74 7.12 2.61
N LEU A 151 11.11 7.52 1.39
CA LEU A 151 12.50 7.59 0.96
C LEU A 151 13.35 8.48 1.88
N ARG A 152 12.83 9.64 2.29
CA ARG A 152 13.50 10.53 3.25
C ARG A 152 13.62 9.90 4.65
N ALA A 153 12.56 9.26 5.13
CA ALA A 153 12.57 8.58 6.44
C ALA A 153 13.56 7.39 6.49
N ARG A 154 13.94 6.87 5.33
CA ARG A 154 14.91 5.79 5.16
C ARG A 154 16.30 6.27 4.74
N ASP A 155 16.54 7.58 4.76
CA ASP A 155 17.80 8.23 4.34
C ASP A 155 18.26 7.79 2.94
N VAL A 156 17.33 7.46 2.05
CA VAL A 156 17.62 7.00 0.70
C VAL A 156 18.12 8.17 -0.14
N ARG A 157 19.23 7.95 -0.85
CA ARG A 157 19.79 8.88 -1.82
C ARG A 157 19.80 8.23 -3.19
N LEU A 158 19.19 8.91 -4.16
CA LEU A 158 19.19 8.49 -5.55
C LEU A 158 20.37 9.16 -6.25
N GLY A 159 21.31 8.35 -6.72
CA GLY A 159 22.45 8.79 -7.51
C GLY A 159 22.31 8.34 -8.95
N LEU A 160 22.78 9.16 -9.89
CA LEU A 160 22.89 8.78 -11.29
C LEU A 160 24.29 8.21 -11.52
N ALA A 161 24.36 6.98 -12.01
CA ALA A 161 25.60 6.37 -12.50
C ALA A 161 25.65 6.49 -14.04
N ALA A 162 26.86 6.62 -14.59
CA ALA A 162 27.12 6.66 -16.02
C ALA A 162 27.87 5.40 -16.46
#